data_AF-A0A0F9PTY6-F1
#
_entry.id   AF-A0A0F9PTY6-F1
#
_cell.length_a   1.000
_cell.length_b   1.000
_cell.length_c   1.000
_cell.angle_alpha   90.00
_cell.angle_beta   90.00
_cell.angle_gamma   90.00
#
_symmetry.space_group_name_H-M   'P 1'
#
loop_
_entity.id
_entity.type
_entity.pdbx_description
1 polymer ?
#
loop_
_entity_poly.entity_id
_entity_poly.type
_entity_poly.pdbx_seq_one_letter_code
_entity_poly.pdbx_strand_id
1 'polypeptide(L)' 'MNKQKYRIPKLSILFLRLEYLQESIHEINRILYSEMRKEESLELIRKKFEGINRATMTEKEENYEYYK' A
#
# COMPACT_ATOMS: atom_id res chain seq x y z
N MET A 1 -33.20 -2.40 9.12
CA MET A 1 -32.01 -1.57 9.37
C MET A 1 -31.47 -1.04 8.05
N ASN A 2 -31.68 0.25 7.77
CA ASN A 2 -31.08 0.89 6.58
C ASN A 2 -29.57 0.99 6.78
N LYS A 3 -28.78 0.23 6.00
CA LYS A 3 -27.33 0.42 5.92
C LYS A 3 -27.10 1.73 5.16
N GLN A 4 -27.02 2.85 5.86
CA GLN A 4 -26.50 4.09 5.29
C GLN A 4 -25.08 3.82 4.77
N LYS A 5 -24.92 3.86 3.45
CA LYS A 5 -23.59 3.81 2.82
C LYS A 5 -22.95 5.17 3.07
N TYR A 6 -22.02 5.24 4.03
CA TYR A 6 -21.19 6.42 4.23
C TYR A 6 -20.40 6.67 2.94
N ARG A 7 -20.67 7.80 2.28
CA ARG A 7 -19.95 8.22 1.08
C ARG A 7 -18.70 8.96 1.54
N ILE A 8 -17.57 8.25 1.61
CA ILE A 8 -16.27 8.90 1.86
C ILE A 8 -15.94 9.76 0.64
N PRO A 9 -15.62 11.06 0.79
CA PRO A 9 -15.20 11.91 -0.32
C PRO A 9 -13.96 11.33 -1.02
N LYS A 10 -13.92 11.39 -2.36
CA LYS A 10 -12.77 10.90 -3.14
C LYS A 10 -11.43 11.54 -2.70
N LEU A 11 -11.48 12.81 -2.31
CA LEU A 11 -10.33 13.54 -1.78
C LEU A 11 -9.81 12.91 -0.47
N SER A 12 -10.70 12.50 0.43
CA SER A 12 -10.32 11.83 1.69
C SER A 12 -9.67 10.47 1.44
N ILE A 13 -10.13 9.71 0.44
CA ILE A 13 -9.50 8.44 0.05
C ILE A 13 -8.11 8.68 -0.51
N LEU A 14 -7.93 9.72 -1.34
CA LEU A 14 -6.62 10.08 -1.87
C LEU A 14 -5.65 10.48 -0.75
N PHE A 15 -6.10 11.27 0.24
CA PHE A 15 -5.29 11.62 1.40
C PHE A 15 -4.84 10.38 2.18
N LEU A 16 -5.74 9.46 2.50
CA LEU A 16 -5.40 8.22 3.20
C LEU A 16 -4.37 7.37 2.43
N ARG A 17 -4.48 7.32 1.10
CA ARG A 17 -3.51 6.62 0.25
C ARG A 17 -2.13 7.28 0.29
N LEU A 18 -2.07 8.61 0.28
CA LEU A 18 -0.83 9.36 0.37
C LEU A 18 -0.16 9.20 1.75
N GLU A 19 -0.94 9.23 2.83
CA GLU A 19 -0.44 8.97 4.19
C GLU A 19 0.17 7.56 4.30
N TYR A 20 -0.54 6.55 3.79
CA TYR A 20 -0.04 5.18 3.76
C TYR A 20 1.25 5.02 2.95
N LEU A 21 1.33 5.68 1.79
CA LEU A 21 2.53 5.71 0.96
C LEU A 21 3.72 6.32 1.71
N GLN A 22 3.51 7.46 2.36
CA GLN A 22 4.55 8.14 3.12
C GLN A 22 5.06 7.28 4.28
N GLU A 23 4.16 6.62 5.02
CA GLU A 23 4.53 5.71 6.11
C GLU A 23 5.33 4.50 5.57
N SER A 24 4.88 3.90 4.48
CA SER A 24 5.55 2.74 3.87
C SER A 24 6.97 3.08 3.42
N ILE A 25 7.18 4.26 2.81
CA ILE A 25 8.51 4.74 2.42
C ILE A 25 9.40 4.94 3.65
N HIS A 26 8.85 5.51 4.73
CA HIS A 26 9.59 5.71 5.96
C HIS A 26 10.06 4.37 6.56
N GLU A 27 9.19 3.36 6.59
CA GLU A 27 9.53 2.03 7.08
C GLU A 27 10.57 1.31 6.21
N ILE A 28 10.47 1.43 4.87
CA ILE A 28 11.49 0.88 3.96
C ILE A 28 12.86 1.50 4.26
N ASN A 29 12.92 2.82 4.43
CA ASN A 29 14.16 3.48 4.82
C ASN A 29 14.70 2.93 6.16
N ARG A 30 13.83 2.74 7.16
CA ARG A 30 14.25 2.14 8.44
C ARG A 30 14.82 0.73 8.27
N ILE A 31 14.23 -0.10 7.41
CA ILE A 31 14.73 -1.45 7.14
C ILE A 31 16.09 -1.40 6.44
N LEU A 32 16.25 -0.53 5.44
CA LEU A 32 17.51 -0.38 4.68
C LEU A 32 18.69 0.03 5.55
N TYR A 33 18.45 0.83 6.58
CA TYR A 33 19.49 1.27 7.53
C TYR A 33 19.54 0.45 8.82
N SER A 34 18.83 -0.68 8.89
CA SER A 34 18.89 -1.59 10.05
C SER A 34 20.03 -2.60 9.94
N GLU A 35 20.46 -3.16 11.07
CA GLU A 35 21.46 -4.25 11.14
C GLU A 35 20.85 -5.63 10.84
N MET A 36 19.69 -5.69 10.17
CA MET A 36 19.02 -6.94 9.83
C MET A 36 19.77 -7.74 8.76
N ARG A 37 19.55 -9.06 8.71
CA ARG A 37 20.08 -9.90 7.65
C ARG A 37 19.46 -9.51 6.31
N LYS A 38 20.27 -9.58 5.25
CA LYS A 38 19.88 -9.16 3.90
C LYS A 38 18.57 -9.82 3.44
N GLU A 39 18.41 -11.12 3.67
CA GLU A 39 17.25 -11.88 3.24
C GLU A 39 15.97 -11.42 3.95
N GLU A 40 16.06 -11.16 5.25
CA GLU A 40 14.95 -10.66 6.07
C GLU A 40 14.54 -9.25 5.65
N SER A 41 15.51 -8.38 5.41
CA SER A 41 15.26 -7.02 4.90
C SER A 41 14.56 -7.05 3.54
N LEU A 42 15.00 -7.92 2.63
CA LEU A 42 14.38 -8.07 1.31
C LEU A 42 12.94 -8.57 1.40
N GLU A 43 12.64 -9.53 2.28
CA GLU A 43 11.28 -10.03 2.46
C GLU A 43 10.34 -8.94 3.00
N LEU A 44 10.79 -8.16 3.99
CA LEU A 44 9.99 -7.06 4.55
C LEU A 44 9.75 -5.96 3.52
N ILE A 45 10.77 -5.57 2.77
CA ILE A 45 10.65 -4.56 1.70
C ILE A 45 9.65 -5.04 0.64
N ARG A 46 9.73 -6.32 0.22
CA ARG A 46 8.78 -6.89 -0.75
C ARG A 46 7.33 -6.82 -0.25
N LYS A 47 7.08 -7.20 1.01
CA LYS A 47 5.73 -7.10 1.61
C LYS A 47 5.20 -5.66 1.61
N LYS A 48 6.07 -4.66 1.85
CA LYS A 48 5.68 -3.25 1.78
C LYS A 48 5.34 -2.82 0.36
N PHE A 49 6.13 -3.22 -0.64
CA PHE A 49 5.80 -2.97 -2.05
C PHE A 49 4.46 -3.59 -2.48
N GLU A 50 4.15 -4.82 -2.05
CA GLU A 50 2.86 -5.46 -2.32
C GLU A 50 1.68 -4.73 -1.64
N GLY A 51 1.89 -4.20 -0.43
CA GLY A 51 0.93 -3.33 0.25
C GLY A 51 0.68 -2.02 -0.49
N ILE A 52 1.76 -1.35 -0.90
CA ILE A 52 1.71 -0.13 -1.71
C ILE A 52 0.96 -0.38 -3.01
N ASN A 53 1.31 -1.42 -3.77
CA ASN A 53 0.69 -1.73 -5.04
C ASN A 53 -0.84 -1.87 -4.90
N ARG A 54 -1.30 -2.64 -3.91
CA ARG A 54 -2.74 -2.81 -3.62
C ARG A 54 -3.42 -1.50 -3.21
N ALA A 55 -2.74 -0.64 -2.45
CA ALA A 55 -3.29 0.65 -2.01
C ALA A 55 -3.38 1.67 -3.15
N THR A 56 -2.50 1.58 -4.15
CA THR A 56 -2.41 2.52 -5.27
C THR A 56 -3.14 2.07 -6.53
N MET A 57 -3.31 0.76 -6.74
CA MET A 57 -4.08 0.26 -7.88
C MET A 57 -5.52 0.77 -7.82
N THR A 58 -6.03 1.09 -9.00
CA THR A 58 -7.45 1.39 -9.20
C THR A 58 -8.11 0.19 -9.86
N GLU A 59 -9.41 -0.03 -9.63
CA GLU A 59 -10.19 -1.19 -10.12
C GLU A 59 -10.04 -1.48 -11.63
N LYS A 60 -9.56 -0.52 -12.44
CA LYS A 60 -9.24 -0.72 -13.86
C LYS A 60 -7.99 -1.56 -14.11
N GLU A 61 -7.01 -1.58 -13.21
CA GLU A 61 -5.74 -2.31 -13.39
C GLU A 61 -5.79 -3.73 -12.80
N GLU A 62 -6.61 -3.98 -11.77
CA GLU A 62 -6.82 -5.33 -11.21
C GLU A 62 -7.33 -6.33 -12.26
N ASN A 63 -8.15 -5.86 -13.21
CA ASN A 63 -8.62 -6.70 -14.31
C ASN A 63 -7.51 -7.09 -15.29
N TYR A 64 -6.41 -6.34 -15.42
CA TYR A 64 -5.38 -6.64 -16.41
C TYR A 64 -4.37 -7.69 -15.92
N GLU A 65 -4.13 -7.78 -14.61
CA GLU A 65 -3.27 -8.81 -14.02
C GLU A 65 -3.98 -10.15 -13.82
N TYR A 66 -5.31 -10.19 -13.69
CA TYR A 66 -6.05 -11.46 -13.52
C TYR A 66 -6.19 -12.27 -14.82
N TYR A 67 -5.93 -11.67 -15.99
CA TYR A 67 -6.00 -12.34 -17.31
C TYR A 67 -4.62 -12.68 -17.91
N LYS A 68 -3.55 -12.63 -17.11
CA LYS A 68 -2.21 -13.10 -17.50
C LYS A 68 -1.78 -14.28 -16.64
#